data_AF-A0A395R4S3-F1
#
_entry.id   AF-A0A395R4S3-F1
#
_cell.length_a   1.000
_cell.length_b   1.000
_cell.length_c   1.000
_cell.angle_alpha   90.00
_cell.angle_beta   90.00
_cell.angle_gamma   90.00
#
_symmetry.space_group_name_H-M   'P 1'
#
loop_
_entity.id
_entity.type
_entity.pdbx_description
1 polymer ?
#
loop_
_entity_poly.entity_id
_entity_poly.type
_entity_poly.pdbx_seq_one_letter_code
_entity_poly.pdbx_strand_id
1 'polypeptide(L)'
;MNSGSIPAKNIQLRIDEESIIDVLGSDATEENRARWIRSVNANEIRILQNGDFTTCSFGTSQSNDNGFWKYGSEVPIRISYKGWFGYKYSDTQIIKIQDSDSFTGYMWGSNA
;
A
#
# COMPACT_ATOMS: atom_id res chain seq x y z
N MET A 1 14.09 16.40 12.07
CA MET A 1 13.08 17.31 11.48
C MET A 1 13.05 17.05 9.99
N ASN A 2 11.97 16.45 9.46
CA ASN A 2 11.79 16.19 8.04
C ASN A 2 10.87 17.28 7.49
N SER A 3 11.41 18.26 6.76
CA SER A 3 10.70 19.49 6.37
C SER A 3 9.79 19.33 5.14
N GLY A 4 9.60 18.09 4.65
CA GLY A 4 8.86 17.81 3.41
C GLY A 4 9.53 18.27 2.12
N SER A 5 10.62 19.04 2.22
CA SER A 5 11.35 19.62 1.08
C SER A 5 12.57 18.82 0.64
N ILE A 6 12.92 17.73 1.34
CA ILE A 6 14.06 16.87 1.01
C ILE A 6 13.55 15.50 0.59
N PRO A 7 13.79 15.06 -0.65
CA PRO A 7 13.26 13.79 -1.14
C PRO A 7 13.93 12.60 -0.46
N ALA A 8 13.11 11.61 -0.09
CA ALA A 8 13.56 10.29 0.29
C ALA A 8 13.95 9.49 -0.96
N LYS A 9 14.99 8.66 -0.85
CA LYS A 9 15.47 7.77 -1.91
C LYS A 9 15.31 6.31 -1.50
N ASN A 10 15.16 5.43 -2.48
CA ASN A 10 15.11 3.97 -2.31
C ASN A 10 14.07 3.57 -1.25
N ILE A 11 12.87 4.15 -1.37
CA ILE A 11 11.79 3.86 -0.44
C ILE A 11 11.34 2.41 -0.72
N GLN A 12 11.31 1.59 0.33
CA GLN A 12 10.84 0.22 0.28
C GLN A 12 9.76 0.04 1.33
N LEU A 13 8.67 -0.59 0.91
CA LEU A 13 7.65 -1.12 1.81
C LEU A 13 7.96 -2.58 2.03
N ARG A 14 7.77 -3.05 3.27
CA ARG A 14 7.81 -4.46 3.58
C ARG A 14 6.68 -4.82 4.51
N ILE A 15 6.14 -5.98 4.28
CA ILE A 15 5.17 -6.60 5.14
C ILE A 15 5.59 -8.02 5.46
N ASP A 16 5.34 -8.40 6.70
CA ASP A 16 5.46 -9.77 7.14
C ASP A 16 4.17 -10.51 6.79
N GLU A 17 4.33 -11.63 6.10
CA GLU A 17 3.21 -12.43 5.61
C GLU A 17 2.37 -13.00 6.75
N GLU A 18 2.99 -13.31 7.88
CA GLU A 18 2.29 -13.76 9.09
C GLU A 18 1.44 -12.64 9.69
N SER A 19 1.88 -11.39 9.57
CA SER A 19 1.22 -10.23 10.19
C SER A 19 -0.12 -9.85 9.54
N ILE A 20 -0.46 -10.45 8.40
CA ILE A 20 -1.69 -10.15 7.67
C ILE A 20 -2.73 -11.25 7.67
N ILE A 21 -2.41 -12.45 8.16
CA ILE A 21 -3.32 -13.61 8.04
C ILE A 21 -4.72 -13.30 8.59
N ASP A 22 -4.77 -12.62 9.73
CA ASP A 22 -6.04 -12.31 10.39
C ASP A 22 -6.84 -11.18 9.73
N VAL A 23 -6.23 -10.41 8.83
CA VAL A 23 -6.86 -9.26 8.16
C VAL A 23 -7.34 -9.57 6.74
N LEU A 24 -7.05 -10.77 6.24
CA LEU A 24 -7.42 -11.20 4.89
C LEU A 24 -8.89 -11.66 4.85
N GLY A 25 -9.61 -11.22 3.80
CA GLY A 25 -10.95 -11.69 3.49
C GLY A 25 -10.95 -12.95 2.62
N SER A 26 -12.13 -13.39 2.17
CA SER A 26 -12.25 -14.66 1.46
C SER A 26 -11.68 -14.65 0.03
N ASP A 27 -11.52 -13.48 -0.60
CA ASP A 27 -10.89 -13.34 -1.93
C ASP A 27 -9.35 -13.33 -1.87
N ALA A 28 -8.78 -13.37 -0.66
CA ALA A 28 -7.34 -13.59 -0.46
C ALA A 28 -6.94 -15.05 -0.70
N THR A 29 -7.27 -15.57 -1.88
CA THR A 29 -6.77 -16.86 -2.37
C THR A 29 -5.24 -16.89 -2.30
N GLU A 30 -4.65 -18.08 -2.23
CA GLU A 30 -3.19 -18.23 -2.17
C GLU A 30 -2.48 -17.51 -3.35
N GLU A 31 -3.09 -17.54 -4.53
CA GLU A 31 -2.59 -16.83 -5.70
C GLU A 31 -2.65 -15.31 -5.54
N ASN A 32 -3.81 -14.77 -5.12
CA ASN A 32 -3.98 -13.32 -4.91
C ASN A 32 -3.07 -12.81 -3.80
N ARG A 33 -2.95 -13.56 -2.70
CA ARG A 33 -2.09 -13.28 -1.56
C ARG A 33 -0.62 -13.24 -1.98
N ALA A 34 -0.14 -14.26 -2.69
CA ALA A 34 1.23 -14.29 -3.19
C ALA A 34 1.54 -13.13 -4.15
N ARG A 35 0.60 -12.78 -5.04
CA ARG A 35 0.72 -11.62 -5.93
C ARG A 35 0.81 -10.31 -5.16
N TRP A 36 -0.03 -10.13 -4.15
CA TRP A 36 -0.05 -8.94 -3.32
C TRP A 36 1.25 -8.79 -2.51
N ILE A 37 1.69 -9.85 -1.82
CA ILE A 37 2.94 -9.86 -1.04
C ILE A 37 4.12 -9.51 -1.94
N ARG A 38 4.19 -10.11 -3.14
CA ARG A 38 5.22 -9.77 -4.12
C ARG A 38 5.17 -8.31 -4.54
N SER A 39 3.97 -7.76 -4.77
CA SER A 39 3.79 -6.37 -5.19
C SER A 39 4.33 -5.37 -4.14
N VAL A 40 4.16 -5.67 -2.85
CA VAL A 40 4.63 -4.82 -1.75
C VAL A 40 6.12 -5.03 -1.50
N ASN A 41 6.56 -6.29 -1.35
CA ASN A 41 7.89 -6.60 -0.84
C ASN A 41 9.01 -6.52 -1.89
N ALA A 42 8.71 -6.67 -3.18
CA ALA A 42 9.73 -6.74 -4.22
C ALA A 42 10.08 -5.37 -4.83
N ASN A 43 9.28 -4.33 -4.58
CA ASN A 43 9.37 -3.08 -5.32
C ASN A 43 9.95 -1.94 -4.48
N GLU A 44 10.91 -1.21 -5.06
CA GLU A 44 11.23 0.13 -4.59
C GLU A 44 10.19 1.11 -5.16
N ILE A 45 9.65 1.98 -4.31
CA ILE A 45 8.76 3.04 -4.76
C ILE A 45 9.60 4.06 -5.53
N ARG A 46 9.39 4.10 -6.84
CA ARG A 46 10.00 5.07 -7.75
C ARG A 46 9.12 6.32 -7.81
N ILE A 47 9.75 7.46 -8.02
CA ILE A 47 9.02 8.69 -8.37
C ILE A 47 8.42 8.46 -9.76
N LEU A 48 7.10 8.55 -9.87
CA LEU A 48 6.41 8.55 -11.17
C LEU A 48 6.69 9.88 -11.86
N GLN A 49 7.13 9.84 -13.12
CA GLN A 49 7.29 11.06 -13.91
C GLN A 49 5.89 11.53 -14.36
N ASN A 50 5.70 12.84 -14.55
CA ASN A 50 4.40 13.38 -14.99
C ASN A 50 3.90 12.66 -16.25
N GLY A 51 2.71 12.05 -16.14
CA GLY A 51 2.08 11.26 -17.22
C GLY A 51 2.20 9.75 -17.05
N ASP A 52 3.06 9.26 -16.15
CA ASP A 52 3.12 7.83 -15.81
C ASP A 52 1.93 7.41 -14.94
N PHE A 53 1.44 6.19 -15.17
CA PHE A 53 0.39 5.56 -14.36
C PHE A 53 0.93 4.30 -13.69
N THR A 54 0.39 3.99 -12.51
CA THR A 54 0.63 2.73 -11.81
C THR A 54 -0.71 2.04 -11.55
N THR A 55 -0.75 0.72 -11.66
CA THR A 55 -1.93 -0.07 -11.32
C THR A 55 -1.88 -0.44 -9.85
N CYS A 56 -2.96 -0.18 -9.13
CA CYS A 56 -3.06 -0.51 -7.72
C CYS A 56 -3.40 -2.00 -7.57
N SER A 57 -2.45 -2.80 -7.11
CA SER A 57 -2.69 -4.21 -6.74
C SER A 57 -3.09 -4.37 -5.28
N PHE A 58 -3.53 -3.31 -4.60
CA PHE A 58 -3.67 -3.32 -3.15
C PHE A 58 -4.85 -4.17 -2.65
N GLY A 59 -5.81 -4.54 -3.52
CA GLY A 59 -6.98 -5.35 -3.15
C GLY A 59 -8.21 -4.50 -2.83
N THR A 60 -9.33 -5.16 -2.52
CA THR A 60 -10.61 -4.51 -2.17
C THR A 60 -11.15 -5.04 -0.84
N SER A 61 -11.93 -4.23 -0.14
CA SER A 61 -12.85 -4.67 0.91
C SER A 61 -14.24 -4.87 0.31
N GLN A 62 -15.00 -5.84 0.83
CA GLN A 62 -16.39 -6.08 0.45
C GLN A 62 -17.20 -6.51 1.68
N SER A 63 -18.52 -6.35 1.62
CA SER A 63 -19.41 -6.82 2.68
C SER A 63 -19.21 -8.30 3.00
N ASN A 64 -19.37 -8.65 4.28
CA ASN A 64 -19.14 -10.00 4.81
C ASN A 64 -17.72 -10.53 4.58
N ASP A 65 -16.72 -9.63 4.54
CA ASP A 65 -15.31 -9.94 4.30
C ASP A 65 -15.07 -10.71 2.99
N ASN A 66 -15.94 -10.51 1.98
CA ASN A 66 -15.83 -11.18 0.69
C ASN A 66 -14.66 -10.66 -0.17
N GLY A 67 -14.06 -9.54 0.21
CA GLY A 67 -12.94 -8.91 -0.49
C GLY A 67 -11.60 -9.55 -0.15
N PHE A 68 -10.53 -8.94 -0.66
CA PHE A 68 -9.16 -9.31 -0.30
C PHE A 68 -8.86 -8.95 1.16
N TRP A 69 -9.40 -7.83 1.63
CA TRP A 69 -9.26 -7.37 3.02
C TRP A 69 -10.57 -7.46 3.79
N LYS A 70 -10.46 -7.78 5.08
CA LYS A 70 -11.52 -7.53 6.05
C LYS A 70 -11.67 -6.03 6.28
N TYR A 71 -12.91 -5.56 6.30
CA TYR A 71 -13.18 -4.15 6.58
C TYR A 71 -12.76 -3.78 8.00
N GLY A 72 -12.18 -2.60 8.20
CA GLY A 72 -11.78 -2.14 9.54
C GLY A 72 -10.42 -2.67 10.02
N SER A 73 -9.80 -3.56 9.25
CA SER A 73 -8.56 -4.20 9.65
C SER A 73 -7.36 -3.24 9.62
N GLU A 74 -6.33 -3.60 10.37
CA GLU A 74 -5.10 -2.83 10.53
C GLU A 74 -3.90 -3.65 10.08
N VAL A 75 -3.13 -3.09 9.15
CA VAL A 75 -2.05 -3.75 8.44
C VAL A 75 -0.72 -3.06 8.80
N PRO A 76 0.19 -3.72 9.54
CA PRO A 76 1.49 -3.15 9.83
C PRO A 76 2.39 -3.22 8.58
N ILE A 77 2.87 -2.07 8.13
CA ILE A 77 3.83 -1.96 7.03
C ILE A 77 5.11 -1.32 7.54
N ARG A 78 6.23 -2.02 7.35
CA ARG A 78 7.55 -1.47 7.59
C ARG A 78 7.99 -0.63 6.41
N ILE A 79 8.21 0.65 6.64
CA ILE A 79 8.77 1.57 5.66
C ILE A 79 10.27 1.67 5.93
N SER A 80 11.07 1.60 4.88
CA SER A 80 12.49 1.92 4.95
C SER A 80 12.89 2.83 3.79
N TYR A 81 13.78 3.78 4.05
CA TYR A 81 14.25 4.71 3.03
C TYR A 81 15.62 5.29 3.39
N LYS A 82 16.28 5.87 2.39
CA LYS A 82 17.53 6.62 2.55
C LYS A 82 17.23 8.11 2.41
N GLY A 83 17.56 8.89 3.43
CA GLY A 83 17.52 10.35 3.36
C GLY A 83 18.61 10.89 2.42
N TRP A 84 18.47 12.14 2.01
CA TRP A 84 19.40 12.77 1.05
C TRP A 84 20.87 12.72 1.47
N PHE A 85 21.16 12.92 2.77
CA PHE A 85 22.51 12.87 3.35
C PHE A 85 23.03 11.45 3.63
N GLY A 86 22.30 10.43 3.18
CA GLY A 86 22.75 9.05 3.23
C GLY A 86 22.32 8.23 4.44
N TYR A 87 21.74 8.88 5.46
CA TYR A 87 21.14 8.20 6.60
C TYR A 87 20.00 7.27 6.17
N LYS A 88 19.94 6.09 6.77
CA LYS A 88 18.85 5.14 6.58
C LYS A 88 17.85 5.29 7.71
N TYR A 89 16.58 5.26 7.35
CA TYR A 89 15.46 5.34 8.27
C TYR A 89 14.61 4.10 8.07
N SER A 90 14.07 3.57 9.16
CA SER A 90 13.10 2.48 9.13
C SER A 90 12.13 2.63 10.28
N ASP A 91 10.85 2.48 9.97
CA ASP A 91 9.79 2.57 10.96
C ASP A 91 8.59 1.71 10.53
N THR A 92 7.76 1.30 11.49
CA THR A 92 6.53 0.55 11.23
C THR A 92 5.34 1.52 11.28
N GLN A 93 4.55 1.51 10.22
CA GLN A 93 3.33 2.30 10.11
C GLN A 93 2.12 1.35 10.05
N ILE A 94 1.04 1.72 10.72
CA ILE A 94 -0.21 0.96 10.66
C ILE A 94 -1.11 1.57 9.58
N ILE A 95 -1.46 0.76 8.58
CA ILE A 95 -2.43 1.14 7.54
C ILE A 95 -3.78 0.57 7.94
N LYS A 96 -4.79 1.44 8.04
CA LYS A 96 -6.16 1.01 8.31
C LYS A 96 -6.90 0.78 6.98
N ILE A 97 -7.49 -0.39 6.81
CA ILE A 97 -8.39 -0.70 5.70
C ILE A 97 -9.75 -0.10 6.01
N GLN A 98 -10.10 0.95 5.30
CA GLN A 98 -11.39 1.60 5.36
C GLN A 98 -11.91 1.76 3.94
N ASP A 99 -13.18 1.44 3.74
CA ASP A 99 -13.86 1.91 2.54
C ASP A 99 -13.92 3.43 2.60
N SER A 100 -13.64 4.08 1.47
CA SER A 100 -13.89 5.50 1.35
C SER A 100 -15.39 5.72 1.28
N ASP A 101 -16.02 6.14 2.39
CA ASP A 101 -17.35 6.77 2.39
C ASP A 101 -17.29 8.19 1.79
N SER A 102 -16.71 8.35 0.61
CA SER A 102 -16.95 9.55 -0.22
C SER A 102 -18.04 9.15 -1.23
N PHE A 103 -19.29 9.61 -1.20
CA PHE A 103 -19.83 10.94 -0.87
C PHE A 103 -19.10 12.14 -1.49
N THR A 104 -18.36 11.91 -2.59
CA THR A 104 -18.30 12.78 -3.77
C THR A 104 -17.77 11.91 -4.89
N GLY A 105 -18.68 11.36 -5.71
CA GLY A 105 -18.27 10.61 -6.89
C GLY A 105 -17.52 11.53 -7.85
N TYR A 106 -16.21 11.33 -8.01
CA TYR A 106 -15.50 11.74 -9.21
C TYR A 106 -14.40 10.74 -9.53
N MET A 107 -14.50 10.16 -10.73
CA MET A 107 -13.42 9.49 -11.42
C MET A 107 -12.32 10.51 -11.74
N TRP A 108 -11.07 10.17 -11.49
CA TRP A 108 -9.97 10.81 -12.21
C TRP A 108 -9.87 10.16 -13.58
N GLY A 109 -10.38 10.86 -14.61
CA GLY A 109 -10.04 10.63 -16.01
C GLY A 109 -11.16 10.02 -16.87
N SER A 110 -12.10 10.86 -17.30
CA SER A 110 -12.53 10.82 -18.69
C SER A 110 -11.90 12.03 -19.36
N ASN A 111 -10.83 11.82 -20.14
CA ASN A 111 -10.42 12.79 -21.13
C ASN A 111 -10.75 12.22 -22.51
N ALA A 112 -11.49 13.05 -23.23
CA ALA A 112 -12.05 12.94 -24.57
C ALA A 112 -11.13 12.33 -25.63
#